data_AF-A0A960HSR5-F1
#
_entry.id   AF-A0A960HSR5-F1
#
_cell.length_a   1.000
_cell.length_b   1.000
_cell.length_c   1.000
_cell.angle_alpha   90.00
_cell.angle_beta   90.00
_cell.angle_gamma   90.00
#
_symmetry.space_group_name_H-M   'P 1'
#
loop_
_entity.id
_entity.type
_entity.pdbx_description
1 polymer ?
#
loop_
_entity_poly.entity_id
_entity_poly.type
_entity_poly.pdbx_seq_one_letter_code
_entity_poly.pdbx_strand_id
1 'polypeptide(L)' 'MIRRDPSVCHGQAVARGTRIMVSVILGCLVAGMTEVEILEEYPTLDVEGIRAAAVYEGELVRDEYPSVASA' A
#
# COMPACT_ATOMS: atom_id res chain seq x y z
N MET A 1 4.94 -2.80 8.66
CA MET A 1 5.23 -3.54 7.41
C MET A 1 5.51 -2.67 6.18
N ILE A 2 5.34 -1.33 6.23
CA ILE A 2 5.72 -0.44 5.12
C ILE A 2 7.06 0.25 5.40
N ARG A 3 7.85 0.52 4.36
CA ARG A 3 9.04 1.38 4.41
C ARG A 3 8.83 2.56 3.45
N ARG A 4 9.00 3.78 3.96
CA ARG A 4 9.23 4.97 3.14
C ARG A 4 10.69 5.38 3.25
N ASP A 5 11.29 5.68 2.12
CA ASP A 5 12.62 6.25 2.05
C ASP A 5 12.56 7.43 1.09
N PRO A 6 12.74 8.67 1.59
CA PRO A 6 12.73 9.87 0.76
C PRO A 6 13.73 9.81 -0.42
N SER A 7 14.76 8.97 -0.29
CA SER A 7 15.82 8.75 -1.28
C SER A 7 15.48 7.68 -2.33
N VAL A 8 14.37 6.95 -2.20
CA VAL A 8 14.01 5.81 -3.06
C VAL A 8 12.61 6.00 -3.65
N CYS A 9 12.46 5.78 -4.96
CA CYS A 9 11.20 5.97 -5.70
C CYS A 9 10.53 7.33 -5.41
N HIS A 10 11.28 8.44 -5.37
CA HIS A 10 10.75 9.78 -5.04
C HIS A 10 10.03 9.86 -3.67
N GLY A 11 10.36 8.98 -2.71
CA GLY A 11 9.69 8.91 -1.40
C GLY A 11 8.51 7.94 -1.34
N GLN A 12 8.26 7.16 -2.40
CA GLN A 12 7.12 6.26 -2.47
C GLN A 12 7.25 5.09 -1.48
N ALA A 13 6.13 4.73 -0.85
CA ALA A 13 6.06 3.63 0.10
C ALA A 13 6.17 2.28 -0.60
N VAL A 14 6.96 1.37 -0.01
CA VAL A 14 7.09 -0.02 -0.45
C VAL A 14 6.77 -0.99 0.69
N ALA A 15 6.29 -2.18 0.34
CA ALA A 15 6.18 -3.27 1.30
C ALA A 15 7.58 -3.68 1.77
N ARG A 16 7.76 -3.84 3.09
CA ARG A 16 9.06 -4.13 3.71
C ARG A 16 9.58 -5.48 3.20
N GLY A 17 10.86 -5.52 2.86
CA GLY A 17 11.50 -6.74 2.37
C GLY A 17 11.24 -7.01 0.88
N THR A 18 10.45 -6.16 0.21
CA THR A 18 10.18 -6.25 -1.23
C THR A 18 10.55 -4.94 -1.92
N ARG A 19 10.47 -4.94 -3.25
CA ARG A 19 10.55 -3.72 -4.08
C ARG A 19 9.18 -3.33 -4.65
N ILE A 20 8.11 -3.85 -4.04
CA ILE A 20 6.74 -3.66 -4.53
C ILE A 20 6.17 -2.41 -3.87
N MET A 21 5.77 -1.47 -4.71
CA MET A 21 5.23 -0.18 -4.26
C MET A 21 3.80 -0.35 -3.75
N VAL A 22 3.45 0.44 -2.73
CA VAL A 22 2.08 0.51 -2.19
C VAL A 22 1.07 0.84 -3.29
N SER A 23 1.41 1.73 -4.23
CA SER A 23 0.56 2.08 -5.37
C SER A 23 0.29 0.91 -6.31
N VAL A 24 1.24 -0.02 -6.48
CA VAL A 24 1.05 -1.22 -7.31
C VAL A 24 0.05 -2.16 -6.65
N ILE A 25 0.24 -2.42 -5.35
CA ILE A 25 -0.66 -3.27 -4.56
C ILE A 25 -2.10 -2.72 -4.63
N LEU A 26 -2.26 -1.42 -4.47
CA LEU A 26 -3.57 -0.77 -4.54
C LEU A 26 -4.15 -0.78 -5.95
N GLY A 27 -3.31 -0.64 -6.98
CA GLY A 27 -3.73 -0.81 -8.37
C GLY A 27 -4.33 -2.19 -8.63
N CYS A 28 -3.72 -3.25 -8.10
CA CYS A 28 -4.26 -4.61 -8.19
C CYS A 28 -5.60 -4.75 -7.46
N LEU A 29 -5.70 -4.21 -6.24
CA LEU A 29 -6.95 -4.22 -5.46
C LEU A 29 -8.08 -3.46 -6.18
N VAL A 30 -7.77 -2.31 -6.78
CA VAL A 30 -8.72 -1.51 -7.59
C VAL A 30 -9.13 -2.24 -8.87
N ALA A 31 -8.21 -3.00 -9.46
CA ALA A 31 -8.52 -3.88 -10.60
C ALA A 31 -9.39 -5.09 -10.22
N GLY A 32 -9.71 -5.27 -8.94
CA GLY A 32 -10.57 -6.34 -8.44
C GLY A 32 -9.82 -7.66 -8.19
N MET A 33 -8.49 -7.65 -8.21
CA MET A 33 -7.70 -8.85 -7.89
C MET A 33 -7.87 -9.23 -6.41
N THR A 34 -7.96 -10.54 -6.18
CA THR A 34 -7.97 -11.13 -4.84
C THR A 34 -6.57 -11.14 -4.21
N GLU A 35 -6.48 -11.25 -2.89
CA GLU A 35 -5.19 -11.38 -2.19
C GLU A 35 -4.36 -12.54 -2.76
N VAL A 36 -5.00 -13.65 -3.13
CA VAL A 36 -4.33 -14.84 -3.69
C VAL A 36 -3.69 -14.52 -5.05
N GLU A 37 -4.44 -13.92 -5.97
CA GLU A 37 -3.94 -13.56 -7.31
C GLU A 37 -2.77 -12.56 -7.21
N ILE A 38 -2.86 -11.61 -6.27
CA ILE A 38 -1.78 -10.65 -6.02
C ILE A 38 -0.51 -11.36 -5.54
N LEU A 39 -0.63 -12.35 -4.66
CA LEU A 39 0.52 -13.12 -4.16
C LEU A 39 1.11 -14.05 -5.22
N GLU A 40 0.29 -14.58 -6.13
CA GLU A 40 0.76 -15.35 -7.28
C GLU A 40 1.57 -14.49 -8.25
N GLU A 41 1.11 -13.26 -8.51
CA GLU A 41 1.82 -12.30 -9.37
C GLU A 41 3.05 -11.71 -8.68
N TYR A 42 3.00 -11.57 -7.35
CA TYR A 42 4.09 -11.04 -6.54
C TYR A 42 4.50 -12.00 -5.39
N PRO A 43 5.24 -13.09 -5.66
CA PRO A 43 5.55 -14.12 -4.66
C PRO A 43 6.43 -13.67 -3.49
N THR A 44 7.06 -12.50 -3.61
CA THR A 44 7.86 -11.91 -2.52
C THR A 44 7.02 -11.08 -1.55
N LEU A 45 5.76 -10.80 -1.92
CA LEU A 45 4.79 -10.14 -1.07
C LEU A 45 4.13 -11.17 -0.14
N ASP A 46 3.68 -10.69 1.01
CA ASP A 46 2.84 -11.46 1.93
C ASP A 46 1.51 -10.74 2.17
N VAL A 47 0.57 -11.45 2.76
CA VAL A 47 -0.77 -10.91 3.10
C VAL A 47 -0.64 -9.67 4.00
N GLU A 48 0.32 -9.66 4.93
CA GLU A 48 0.56 -8.51 5.80
C GLU A 48 1.01 -7.27 5.01
N GLY A 49 1.80 -7.45 3.96
CA GLY A 49 2.20 -6.40 3.03
C GLY A 49 1.01 -5.80 2.28
N ILE A 50 0.08 -6.63 1.82
CA ILE A 50 -1.15 -6.18 1.14
C ILE A 50 -2.00 -5.33 2.09
N ARG A 51 -2.26 -5.84 3.29
CA ARG A 51 -3.08 -5.14 4.29
C ARG A 51 -2.42 -3.87 4.79
N ALA A 52 -1.11 -3.91 5.01
CA ALA A 52 -0.36 -2.74 5.45
C ALA A 52 -0.36 -1.65 4.37
N ALA A 53 -0.34 -1.99 3.08
CA ALA A 53 -0.47 -1.02 2.00
C ALA A 53 -1.81 -0.27 2.06
N ALA A 54 -2.92 -0.98 2.29
CA ALA A 54 -4.26 -0.39 2.42
C ALA A 54 -4.38 0.51 3.66
N VAL A 55 -3.91 0.05 4.82
CA VAL A 55 -3.91 0.86 6.06
C VAL A 55 -3.07 2.12 5.87
N TYR A 56 -1.89 1.96 5.28
CA TYR A 56 -0.93 3.03 5.09
C TYR A 56 -1.49 4.20 4.26
N GLU A 57 -2.16 3.92 3.13
CA GLU A 57 -2.85 4.97 2.38
C GLU A 57 -4.09 5.51 3.09
N GLY A 58 -4.84 4.67 3.80
CA GLY A 58 -5.98 5.14 4.59
C GLY A 58 -5.59 6.14 5.69
N GLU A 59 -4.42 5.94 6.32
CA GLU A 59 -3.86 6.88 7.29
C GLU A 59 -3.38 8.18 6.64
N LEU A 60 -2.73 8.11 5.47
CA LEU A 60 -2.32 9.31 4.73
C LEU A 60 -3.51 10.16 4.30
N VAL A 61 -4.56 9.54 3.75
CA VAL A 61 -5.77 10.25 3.35
C VAL A 61 -6.42 10.93 4.55
N ARG A 62 -6.39 10.29 5.74
CA ARG A 62 -6.93 10.87 6.97
C ARG A 62 -6.09 12.05 7.48
N ASP A 63 -4.78 12.02 7.28
CA ASP A 63 -3.87 13.11 7.68
C ASP A 63 -3.96 14.30 6.73
N GLU A 64 -4.08 14.03 5.42
CA GLU A 64 -4.25 15.07 4.38
C GLU A 64 -5.65 15.70 4.41
N TYR A 65 -6.65 14.88 4.71
CA TYR A 65 -8.05 15.28 4.87
C TYR A 65 -8.56 14.85 6.25
N PRO A 66 -8.14 15.54 7.34
CA PRO A 66 -8.73 15.32 8.65
C PRO A 66 -10.21 15.56 8.48
N SER A 67 -11.01 14.52 8.72
CA SER A 67 -12.45 14.48 8.42
C SER A 67 -13.10 15.86 8.51
N VAL A 68 -13.87 16.25 7.50
CA VAL A 68 -14.95 17.25 7.65
C VAL A 68 -16.04 16.66 8.57
N ALA A 69 -15.67 16.29 9.80
CA ALA A 69 -16.59 15.98 10.87
C ALA A 69 -17.09 17.31 11.45
N SER A 70 -17.86 18.01 10.62
CA SER A 70 -18.71 19.12 11.05
C SER A 70 -19.89 19.20 10.08
N ALA A 71 -20.89 18.36 10.33
CA ALA A 71 -22.31 18.63 10.09
C ALA A 71 -23.14 17.62 10.87
#